data_AF-A0AAN9TTI7-F1
#
_entry.id   AF-A0AAN9TTI7-F1
#
_cell.length_a   1.000
_cell.length_b   1.000
_cell.length_c   1.000
_cell.angle_alpha   90.00
_cell.angle_beta   90.00
_cell.angle_gamma   90.00
#
_symmetry.space_group_name_H-M   'P 1'
#
loop_
_entity.id
_entity.type
_entity.pdbx_description
1 polymer ?
#
loop_
_entity_poly.entity_id
_entity_poly.type
_entity_poly.pdbx_seq_one_letter_code
_entity_poly.pdbx_strand_id
1 'polypeptide(L)'
;MENGSNLASHNQRPSPIDIETGNLVERDFPPLNNPFANPIFENETVECVNNGMTVSCSINGSSAVLRGGPYENDYIFETMHFHWGYADTNGSEHIIDGHRFASEIHAIFRNQKYPNLTKAIEMDDGLGILAWLGVLREEDNHAMNAIFAMAEKIIEFDTKYTGTGGTLLRFLKELAEPVSGSSNWITYEGALTVEPYPDNVKWIVYDKPYAISHRQLDVFRHLKRADGTPNLEHSMEIASLSGRSIYKPKGGEFDTDDFEHKKCMLL
;
A
#
# COMPACT_ATOMS: atom_id res chain seq x y z
N MET A 1 18.31 -13.83 -19.08
CA MET A 1 17.11 -13.34 -19.78
C MET A 1 16.81 -12.01 -19.15
N GLU A 2 17.05 -10.93 -19.89
CA GLU A 2 16.65 -9.57 -19.51
C GLU A 2 15.12 -9.57 -19.32
N ASN A 3 14.62 -9.14 -18.16
CA ASN A 3 13.25 -8.67 -18.00
C ASN A 3 13.10 -8.06 -16.60
N GLY A 4 13.06 -6.73 -16.55
CA GLY A 4 12.75 -5.98 -15.34
C GLY A 4 12.89 -4.46 -15.47
N SER A 5 13.79 -3.96 -16.33
CA SER A 5 14.27 -2.58 -16.18
C SER A 5 14.00 -1.61 -17.34
N ASN A 6 13.06 -1.88 -18.27
CA ASN A 6 12.95 -1.01 -19.46
C ASN A 6 11.55 -0.66 -19.97
N LEU A 7 10.49 -0.87 -19.19
CA LEU A 7 9.13 -0.42 -19.55
C LEU A 7 8.61 0.72 -18.67
N ALA A 8 9.18 0.93 -17.48
CA ALA A 8 8.97 2.16 -16.70
C ALA A 8 9.52 3.43 -17.40
N SER A 9 10.35 3.26 -18.43
CA SER A 9 11.00 4.35 -19.19
C SER A 9 10.04 5.18 -20.07
N HIS A 10 8.78 4.74 -20.25
CA HIS A 10 7.78 5.44 -21.06
C HIS A 10 6.66 6.10 -20.26
N ASN A 11 6.58 5.88 -18.94
CA ASN A 11 5.57 6.52 -18.10
C ASN A 11 5.91 8.00 -17.89
N GLN A 12 4.93 8.88 -18.09
CA GLN A 12 5.12 10.31 -17.85
C GLN A 12 5.11 10.62 -16.35
N ARG A 13 4.44 9.76 -15.57
CA ARG A 13 4.27 9.91 -14.12
C ARG A 13 4.65 8.61 -13.40
N PRO A 14 5.93 8.18 -13.45
CA PRO A 14 6.31 6.89 -12.88
C PRO A 14 6.20 6.85 -11.34
N SER A 15 6.07 5.65 -10.80
CA SER A 15 6.02 5.34 -9.37
C SER A 15 6.83 4.06 -9.12
N PRO A 16 7.32 3.82 -7.89
CA PRO A 16 7.24 4.70 -6.72
C PRO A 16 8.21 5.89 -6.81
N ILE A 17 8.08 6.84 -5.87
CA ILE A 17 8.90 8.05 -5.79
C ILE A 17 9.52 8.21 -4.39
N ASP A 18 10.55 9.06 -4.30
CA ASP A 18 10.98 9.64 -3.03
C ASP A 18 10.05 10.78 -2.64
N ILE A 19 9.50 10.71 -1.44
CA ILE A 19 8.66 11.76 -0.86
C ILE A 19 9.57 12.65 -0.03
N GLU A 20 10.03 13.73 -0.66
CA GLU A 20 10.82 14.76 -0.02
C GLU A 20 9.90 15.67 0.81
N THR A 21 9.89 15.49 2.13
CA THR A 21 8.93 16.14 3.04
C THR A 21 9.09 17.67 3.06
N GLY A 22 10.30 18.16 2.77
CA GLY A 22 10.59 19.59 2.62
C GLY A 22 9.96 20.26 1.38
N ASN A 23 9.47 19.47 0.42
CA ASN A 23 8.94 19.95 -0.87
C ASN A 23 7.42 19.76 -1.04
N LEU A 24 6.71 19.41 0.04
CA LEU A 24 5.26 19.21 0.01
C LEU A 24 4.51 20.53 -0.22
N VAL A 25 3.56 20.51 -1.16
CA VAL A 25 2.71 21.67 -1.50
C VAL A 25 1.37 21.56 -0.81
N GLU A 26 0.99 22.59 -0.05
CA GLU A 26 -0.36 22.63 0.55
C GLU A 26 -1.45 22.83 -0.50
N ARG A 27 -2.53 22.05 -0.36
CA ARG A 27 -3.73 22.16 -1.19
C ARG A 27 -4.98 21.92 -0.35
N ASP A 28 -6.04 22.65 -0.67
CA ASP A 28 -7.37 22.41 -0.09
C ASP A 28 -7.98 21.16 -0.74
N PHE A 29 -8.38 20.19 0.10
CA PHE A 29 -9.07 18.98 -0.32
C PHE A 29 -10.38 18.80 0.44
N PRO A 30 -11.42 18.22 -0.18
CA PRO A 30 -12.56 17.69 0.55
C PRO A 30 -12.11 16.67 1.62
N PRO A 31 -12.86 16.50 2.73
CA PRO A 31 -12.54 15.49 3.73
C PRO A 31 -12.42 14.09 3.10
N LEU A 32 -11.29 13.43 3.34
CA LEU A 32 -11.10 12.03 2.95
C LEU A 32 -11.83 11.13 3.94
N ASN A 33 -12.62 10.17 3.47
CA ASN A 33 -13.24 9.19 4.35
C ASN A 33 -12.28 8.03 4.66
N ASN A 34 -12.51 7.35 5.78
CA ASN A 34 -11.95 6.01 6.00
C ASN A 34 -12.83 4.97 5.27
N PRO A 35 -12.35 4.33 4.18
CA PRO A 35 -13.16 3.41 3.40
C PRO A 35 -13.47 2.09 4.14
N PHE A 36 -12.78 1.80 5.24
CA PHE A 36 -12.92 0.59 6.05
C PHE A 36 -13.69 0.82 7.36
N ALA A 37 -14.27 2.00 7.57
CA ALA A 37 -14.92 2.35 8.83
C ALA A 37 -16.23 1.59 9.12
N ASN A 38 -16.91 1.06 8.08
CA ASN A 38 -18.20 0.38 8.23
C ASN A 38 -18.04 -0.95 9.00
N PRO A 39 -18.66 -1.11 10.18
CA PRO A 39 -18.51 -2.33 10.99
C PRO A 39 -19.02 -3.60 10.30
N ILE A 40 -19.89 -3.49 9.30
CA ILE A 40 -20.42 -4.65 8.55
C ILE A 40 -19.28 -5.43 7.88
N PHE A 41 -18.20 -4.74 7.50
CA PHE A 41 -17.01 -5.34 6.91
C PHE A 41 -16.38 -6.41 7.80
N GLU A 42 -16.53 -6.33 9.14
CA GLU A 42 -15.92 -7.32 10.02
C GLU A 42 -16.44 -8.75 9.82
N ASN A 43 -17.64 -8.89 9.27
CA ASN A 43 -18.26 -10.17 8.97
C ASN A 43 -18.08 -10.62 7.50
N GLU A 44 -17.48 -9.78 6.66
CA GLU A 44 -17.28 -10.10 5.24
C GLU A 44 -16.21 -11.19 5.08
N THR A 45 -16.32 -11.94 3.99
CA THR A 45 -15.36 -12.98 3.65
C THR A 45 -14.23 -12.38 2.83
N VAL A 46 -13.00 -12.64 3.24
CA VAL A 46 -11.80 -12.27 2.50
C VAL A 46 -11.22 -13.50 1.84
N GLU A 47 -10.82 -13.36 0.58
CA GLU A 47 -9.98 -14.32 -0.13
C GLU A 47 -8.59 -13.73 -0.28
N CYS A 48 -7.57 -14.41 0.22
CA CYS A 48 -6.18 -14.05 0.03
C CYS A 48 -5.46 -15.12 -0.78
N VAL A 49 -4.61 -14.69 -1.70
CA VAL A 49 -3.84 -15.56 -2.60
C VAL A 49 -2.37 -15.17 -2.59
N ASN A 50 -1.49 -16.16 -2.59
CA ASN A 50 -0.11 -15.97 -3.00
C ASN A 50 -0.06 -16.08 -4.53
N ASN A 51 0.03 -14.95 -5.22
CA ASN A 51 0.07 -14.92 -6.69
C ASN A 51 1.51 -15.04 -7.25
N GLY A 52 2.48 -15.41 -6.41
CA GLY A 52 3.90 -15.53 -6.77
C GLY A 52 4.67 -14.22 -6.81
N MET A 53 4.00 -13.09 -6.65
CA MET A 53 4.60 -11.76 -6.51
C MET A 53 4.31 -11.15 -5.14
N THR A 54 3.09 -11.34 -4.64
CA THR A 54 2.64 -10.76 -3.38
C THR A 54 1.56 -11.63 -2.74
N VAL A 55 1.20 -11.31 -1.50
CA VAL A 55 -0.08 -11.69 -0.93
C VAL A 55 -1.12 -10.69 -1.40
N SER A 56 -2.09 -11.13 -2.20
CA SER A 56 -3.21 -10.29 -2.62
C SER A 56 -4.49 -10.71 -1.93
N CYS A 57 -5.21 -9.78 -1.31
CA CYS A 57 -6.45 -10.05 -0.58
C CYS A 57 -7.60 -9.22 -1.15
N SER A 58 -8.70 -9.88 -1.51
CA SER A 58 -9.95 -9.26 -1.94
C SER A 58 -11.07 -9.54 -0.94
N ILE A 59 -12.08 -8.67 -0.94
CA ILE A 59 -13.26 -8.83 -0.09
C ILE A 59 -14.44 -9.24 -0.98
N ASN A 60 -15.02 -10.40 -0.71
CA ASN A 60 -16.12 -10.93 -1.51
C ASN A 60 -17.36 -10.05 -1.36
N GLY A 61 -17.76 -9.39 -2.44
CA GLY A 61 -18.92 -8.50 -2.46
C GLY A 61 -18.69 -7.13 -1.80
N SER A 62 -17.42 -6.70 -1.70
CA SER A 62 -17.01 -5.47 -1.02
C SER A 62 -17.93 -4.29 -1.24
N SER A 63 -18.30 -3.63 -0.15
CA SER A 63 -18.95 -2.31 -0.17
C SER A 63 -18.04 -1.20 0.40
N ALA A 64 -16.73 -1.45 0.51
CA ALA A 64 -15.75 -0.44 0.89
C ALA A 64 -15.56 0.57 -0.25
N VAL A 65 -15.75 1.85 0.08
CA VAL A 65 -15.74 2.94 -0.89
C VAL A 65 -14.92 4.11 -0.38
N LEU A 66 -13.96 4.54 -1.20
CA LEU A 66 -13.07 5.67 -1.01
C LEU A 66 -13.64 6.92 -1.71
N ARG A 67 -13.66 8.05 -0.99
CA ARG A 67 -14.29 9.31 -1.36
C ARG A 67 -13.56 10.49 -0.74
N GLY A 68 -13.61 11.64 -1.41
CA GLY A 68 -12.97 12.88 -0.93
C GLY A 68 -11.46 12.90 -1.18
N GLY A 69 -10.72 13.79 -0.49
CA GLY A 69 -9.30 13.99 -0.79
C GLY A 69 -9.08 14.37 -2.28
N PRO A 70 -8.17 13.70 -3.01
CA PRO A 70 -7.92 13.93 -4.44
C PRO A 70 -8.96 13.26 -5.38
N TYR A 71 -9.94 12.54 -4.83
CA TYR A 71 -10.89 11.73 -5.60
C TYR A 71 -12.18 12.50 -5.92
N GLU A 72 -12.46 12.64 -7.21
CA GLU A 72 -13.66 13.34 -7.72
C GLU A 72 -14.92 12.46 -7.76
N ASN A 73 -14.73 11.14 -7.81
CA ASN A 73 -15.78 10.14 -7.84
C ASN A 73 -15.62 9.21 -6.63
N ASP A 74 -16.58 8.31 -6.46
CA ASP A 74 -16.43 7.19 -5.55
C ASP A 74 -15.52 6.12 -6.17
N TYR A 75 -14.61 5.58 -5.38
CA TYR A 75 -13.73 4.49 -5.79
C TYR A 75 -14.04 3.25 -4.95
N ILE A 76 -14.33 2.13 -5.61
CA ILE A 76 -14.74 0.86 -5.00
C ILE A 76 -13.48 0.01 -4.75
N PHE A 77 -13.36 -0.57 -3.57
CA PHE A 77 -12.24 -1.45 -3.24
C PHE A 77 -12.21 -2.68 -4.14
N GLU A 78 -11.05 -3.00 -4.70
CA GLU A 78 -10.84 -4.19 -5.54
C GLU A 78 -9.96 -5.22 -4.83
N THR A 79 -8.78 -4.78 -4.37
CA THR A 79 -7.81 -5.67 -3.74
C THR A 79 -6.84 -4.87 -2.88
N MET A 80 -6.17 -5.56 -1.97
CA MET A 80 -4.99 -5.07 -1.31
C MET A 80 -3.83 -6.03 -1.48
N HIS A 81 -2.60 -5.52 -1.40
CA HIS A 81 -1.41 -6.34 -1.46
C HIS A 81 -0.28 -5.76 -0.62
N PHE A 82 0.73 -6.59 -0.37
CA PHE A 82 1.85 -6.30 0.50
C PHE A 82 3.14 -6.29 -0.30
N HIS A 83 4.03 -5.37 0.02
CA HIS A 83 5.39 -5.31 -0.50
C HIS A 83 6.36 -5.53 0.64
N TRP A 84 7.41 -6.30 0.37
CA TRP A 84 8.48 -6.58 1.31
C TRP A 84 9.77 -6.83 0.53
N GLY A 85 10.88 -6.86 1.25
CA GLY A 85 12.18 -7.12 0.65
C GLY A 85 12.96 -8.17 1.41
N TYR A 86 14.09 -8.54 0.79
CA TYR A 86 15.04 -9.49 1.34
C TYR A 86 15.56 -9.07 2.71
N ALA A 87 15.87 -7.79 2.88
CA ALA A 87 16.37 -7.21 4.12
C ALA A 87 15.27 -6.41 4.85
N ASP A 88 15.41 -6.29 6.16
CA ASP A 88 14.46 -5.56 7.02
C ASP A 88 14.36 -4.05 6.70
N THR A 89 15.29 -3.53 5.90
CA THR A 89 15.39 -2.11 5.54
C THR A 89 15.09 -1.87 4.06
N ASN A 90 14.60 -2.86 3.31
CA ASN A 90 14.46 -2.77 1.86
C ASN A 90 13.13 -3.31 1.30
N GLY A 91 12.00 -3.02 1.96
CA GLY A 91 10.72 -3.61 1.57
C GLY A 91 9.60 -2.69 1.12
N SER A 92 9.64 -1.39 1.44
CA SER A 92 8.69 -0.44 0.85
C SER A 92 9.06 -0.10 -0.58
N GLU A 93 8.06 0.29 -1.38
CA GLU A 93 8.26 0.83 -2.72
C GLU A 93 8.55 2.33 -2.62
N HIS A 94 7.67 3.09 -1.94
CA HIS A 94 7.91 4.49 -1.62
C HIS A 94 9.02 4.62 -0.57
N ILE A 95 9.73 5.74 -0.65
CA ILE A 95 10.70 6.15 0.37
C ILE A 95 10.38 7.57 0.84
N ILE A 96 10.81 7.91 2.05
CA ILE A 96 10.63 9.24 2.64
C ILE A 96 12.00 9.82 2.91
N ASP A 97 12.32 10.99 2.34
CA ASP A 97 13.59 11.69 2.50
C ASP A 97 14.81 10.76 2.32
N GLY A 98 14.81 9.94 1.27
CA GLY A 98 15.89 8.98 0.98
C GLY A 98 15.86 7.68 1.78
N HIS A 99 14.89 7.48 2.70
CA HIS A 99 14.83 6.31 3.59
C HIS A 99 13.75 5.32 3.16
N ARG A 100 14.16 4.06 2.98
CA ARG A 100 13.26 2.94 2.68
C ARG A 100 12.81 2.23 3.96
N PHE A 101 11.60 1.69 3.92
CA PHE A 101 10.93 1.04 5.03
C PHE A 101 10.92 -0.48 4.87
N ALA A 102 10.50 -1.20 5.91
CA ALA A 102 10.59 -2.65 5.98
C ALA A 102 9.56 -3.37 5.11
N SER A 103 8.41 -2.73 4.87
CA SER A 103 7.33 -3.22 4.01
C SER A 103 6.39 -2.07 3.63
N GLU A 104 5.48 -2.31 2.70
CA GLU A 104 4.43 -1.37 2.34
C GLU A 104 3.13 -2.09 2.00
N ILE A 105 1.98 -1.55 2.41
CA ILE A 105 0.66 -2.09 2.07
C ILE A 105 0.03 -1.16 1.05
N HIS A 106 -0.52 -1.73 -0.03
CA HIS A 106 -1.35 -1.01 -0.99
C HIS A 106 -2.79 -1.52 -0.94
N ALA A 107 -3.76 -0.62 -0.86
CA ALA A 107 -5.16 -0.92 -1.11
C ALA A 107 -5.59 -0.23 -2.41
N ILE A 108 -5.93 -1.03 -3.42
CA ILE A 108 -6.36 -0.57 -4.74
C ILE A 108 -7.87 -0.39 -4.75
N PHE A 109 -8.27 0.81 -5.16
CA PHE A 109 -9.65 1.16 -5.41
C PHE A 109 -9.81 1.59 -6.86
N ARG A 110 -11.00 1.31 -7.39
CA ARG A 110 -11.37 1.57 -8.76
C ARG A 110 -12.47 2.59 -8.85
N ASN A 111 -12.30 3.59 -9.71
CA ASN A 111 -13.34 4.58 -9.97
C ASN A 111 -14.63 3.89 -10.43
N GLN A 112 -15.73 4.14 -9.72
CA GLN A 112 -17.04 3.49 -9.93
C GLN A 112 -17.62 3.71 -11.32
N LYS A 113 -17.16 4.75 -12.03
CA LYS A 113 -17.55 5.06 -13.42
C LYS A 113 -17.28 3.89 -14.37
N TYR A 114 -16.28 3.07 -14.06
CA TYR A 114 -15.90 1.94 -14.87
C TYR A 114 -16.62 0.66 -14.41
N PRO A 115 -16.77 -0.36 -15.27
CA PRO A 115 -17.48 -1.59 -14.88
C PRO A 115 -16.62 -2.56 -14.08
N ASN A 116 -15.29 -2.54 -14.23
CA ASN A 116 -14.36 -3.50 -13.61
C ASN A 116 -12.92 -2.97 -13.65
N LEU A 117 -12.04 -3.60 -12.86
CA LEU A 117 -10.62 -3.22 -12.73
C LEU A 117 -9.89 -3.18 -14.07
N THR A 118 -10.12 -4.17 -14.92
CA THR A 118 -9.55 -4.22 -16.26
C THR A 118 -9.85 -2.94 -17.05
N LYS A 119 -11.09 -2.44 -17.02
CA LYS A 119 -11.42 -1.22 -17.74
C LYS A 119 -10.86 0.03 -17.08
N ALA A 120 -10.82 0.09 -15.76
CA ALA A 120 -10.31 1.26 -15.07
C ALA A 120 -8.80 1.45 -15.23
N ILE A 121 -8.04 0.36 -15.30
CA ILE A 121 -6.59 0.38 -15.60
C ILE A 121 -6.28 1.14 -16.89
N GLU A 122 -7.21 1.19 -17.86
CA GLU A 122 -7.04 1.88 -19.15
C GLU A 122 -7.39 3.38 -19.11
N MET A 123 -7.83 3.93 -17.97
CA MET A 123 -8.47 5.25 -17.90
C MET A 123 -7.74 6.20 -16.95
N ASP A 124 -7.50 7.45 -17.35
CA ASP A 124 -6.67 8.42 -16.61
C ASP A 124 -7.07 8.69 -15.15
N ASP A 125 -8.35 8.52 -14.81
CA ASP A 125 -8.92 8.65 -13.46
C ASP A 125 -9.37 7.30 -12.89
N GLY A 126 -8.78 6.20 -13.36
CA GLY A 126 -9.28 4.85 -13.12
C GLY A 126 -9.03 4.33 -11.72
N LEU A 127 -7.89 4.70 -11.11
CA LEU A 127 -7.38 4.06 -9.91
C LEU A 127 -7.06 5.06 -8.80
N GLY A 128 -7.45 4.68 -7.59
CA GLY A 128 -7.02 5.30 -6.35
C GLY A 128 -6.31 4.26 -5.50
N ILE A 129 -5.12 4.58 -4.99
CA ILE A 129 -4.37 3.66 -4.14
C ILE A 129 -4.07 4.34 -2.82
N LEU A 130 -4.41 3.65 -1.73
CA LEU A 130 -3.96 4.01 -0.39
C LEU A 130 -2.72 3.18 -0.04
N ALA A 131 -1.70 3.84 0.50
CA ALA A 131 -0.44 3.23 0.88
C ALA A 131 -0.08 3.50 2.34
N TRP A 132 0.43 2.47 3.02
CA TRP A 132 0.96 2.56 4.39
C TRP A 132 2.35 1.94 4.46
N LEU A 133 3.26 2.62 5.16
CA LEU A 133 4.65 2.18 5.33
C LEU A 133 4.82 1.35 6.61
N GLY A 134 5.56 0.26 6.53
CA GLY A 134 5.86 -0.62 7.66
C GLY A 134 7.24 -0.34 8.25
N VAL A 135 7.32 0.01 9.52
CA VAL A 135 8.58 0.21 10.25
C VAL A 135 8.98 -1.06 11.01
N LEU A 136 10.25 -1.44 10.91
CA LEU A 136 10.78 -2.56 11.68
C LEU A 136 10.73 -2.25 13.18
N ARG A 137 10.20 -3.18 13.97
CA ARG A 137 10.18 -3.17 15.44
C ARG A 137 10.67 -4.52 15.97
N GLU A 138 11.17 -4.53 17.20
CA GLU A 138 11.60 -5.78 17.86
C GLU A 138 10.41 -6.69 18.17
N GLU A 139 9.34 -6.11 18.70
CA GLU A 139 8.12 -6.84 19.06
C GLU A 139 7.19 -7.03 17.86
N ASP A 140 6.53 -8.18 17.83
CA ASP A 140 5.48 -8.48 16.87
C ASP A 140 4.29 -7.54 17.02
N ASN A 141 3.79 -7.06 15.88
CA ASN A 141 2.53 -6.35 15.85
C ASN A 141 1.36 -7.33 15.97
N HIS A 142 0.81 -7.47 17.17
CA HIS A 142 -0.28 -8.39 17.45
C HIS A 142 -1.56 -8.11 16.65
N ALA A 143 -1.79 -6.88 16.20
CA ALA A 143 -2.92 -6.54 15.34
C ALA A 143 -2.84 -7.26 13.97
N MET A 144 -1.63 -7.65 13.55
CA MET A 144 -1.39 -8.35 12.29
C MET A 144 -1.32 -9.89 12.43
N ASN A 145 -1.46 -10.44 13.64
CA ASN A 145 -1.31 -11.90 13.86
C ASN A 145 -2.20 -12.74 12.93
N ALA A 146 -3.43 -12.32 12.66
CA ALA A 146 -4.32 -13.03 11.75
C ALA A 146 -3.86 -12.96 10.29
N ILE A 147 -3.20 -11.87 9.89
CA ILE A 147 -2.62 -11.70 8.55
C ILE A 147 -1.48 -12.70 8.37
N PHE A 148 -0.58 -12.81 9.35
CA PHE A 148 0.53 -13.75 9.28
C PHE A 148 0.09 -15.22 9.42
N ALA A 149 -0.87 -15.53 10.30
CA ALA A 149 -1.46 -16.87 10.38
C ALA A 149 -2.22 -17.27 9.10
N MET A 150 -2.68 -16.30 8.32
CA MET A 150 -3.22 -16.52 6.98
C MET A 150 -2.08 -16.75 5.98
N ALA A 151 -1.05 -15.90 5.98
CA ALA A 151 0.10 -16.00 5.07
C ALA A 151 0.80 -17.37 5.17
N GLU A 152 0.93 -17.92 6.38
CA GLU A 152 1.45 -19.27 6.64
C GLU A 152 0.63 -20.39 5.96
N LYS A 153 -0.64 -20.14 5.60
CA LYS A 153 -1.51 -21.11 4.90
C LYS A 153 -1.42 -21.01 3.38
N ILE A 154 -0.78 -19.96 2.85
CA ILE A 154 -0.65 -19.70 1.41
C ILE A 154 0.82 -19.66 0.98
N ILE A 155 1.69 -20.41 1.66
CA ILE A 155 3.14 -20.46 1.35
C ILE A 155 3.40 -20.85 -0.11
N GLU A 156 2.71 -21.86 -0.64
CA GLU A 156 2.91 -22.30 -2.02
C GLU A 156 2.26 -21.33 -3.02
N PHE A 157 2.88 -21.18 -4.19
CA PHE A 157 2.35 -20.41 -5.30
C PHE A 157 0.92 -20.84 -5.66
N ASP A 158 0.07 -19.87 -6.00
CA ASP A 158 -1.33 -20.04 -6.39
C ASP A 158 -2.21 -20.73 -5.32
N THR A 159 -1.76 -20.69 -4.06
CA THR A 159 -2.57 -21.16 -2.92
C THR A 159 -3.44 -20.04 -2.38
N LYS A 160 -4.68 -20.40 -2.05
CA LYS A 160 -5.70 -19.48 -1.56
C LYS A 160 -6.11 -19.80 -0.13
N TYR A 161 -6.41 -18.75 0.62
CA TYR A 161 -7.07 -18.82 1.90
C TYR A 161 -8.36 -18.01 1.85
N THR A 162 -9.45 -18.60 2.34
CA THR A 162 -10.73 -17.91 2.51
C THR A 162 -11.11 -17.93 3.98
N GLY A 163 -11.46 -16.78 4.54
CA GLY A 163 -11.84 -16.66 5.94
C GLY A 163 -12.57 -15.36 6.25
N THR A 164 -12.97 -15.20 7.51
CA THR A 164 -13.59 -13.95 7.98
C THR A 164 -12.56 -12.82 7.97
N GLY A 165 -12.89 -11.72 7.30
CA GLY A 165 -12.01 -10.57 7.09
C GLY A 165 -11.85 -9.66 8.30
N GLY A 166 -12.60 -9.85 9.38
CA GLY A 166 -12.73 -8.83 10.42
C GLY A 166 -11.45 -8.40 11.12
N THR A 167 -10.44 -9.26 11.24
CA THR A 167 -9.15 -8.80 11.80
C THR A 167 -8.36 -7.94 10.80
N LEU A 168 -8.31 -8.34 9.52
CA LEU A 168 -7.65 -7.57 8.46
C LEU A 168 -8.33 -6.21 8.28
N LEU A 169 -9.65 -6.18 8.27
CA LEU A 169 -10.44 -4.97 8.02
C LEU A 169 -10.40 -4.02 9.21
N ARG A 170 -10.36 -4.55 10.45
CA ARG A 170 -10.09 -3.75 11.65
C ARG A 170 -8.71 -3.12 11.62
N PHE A 171 -7.69 -3.89 11.22
CA PHE A 171 -6.34 -3.36 11.08
C PHE A 171 -6.27 -2.22 10.06
N LEU A 172 -6.85 -2.42 8.87
CA LEU A 172 -6.91 -1.36 7.84
C LEU A 172 -7.71 -0.14 8.29
N LYS A 173 -8.82 -0.35 9.00
CA LYS A 173 -9.58 0.74 9.61
C LYS A 173 -8.69 1.57 10.53
N GLU A 174 -7.96 0.94 11.45
CA GLU A 174 -7.06 1.62 12.40
C GLU A 174 -5.91 2.36 11.73
N LEU A 175 -5.41 1.86 10.59
CA LEU A 175 -4.39 2.54 9.79
C LEU A 175 -4.92 3.76 9.03
N ALA A 176 -6.18 3.73 8.61
CA ALA A 176 -6.82 4.81 7.87
C ALA A 176 -7.51 5.86 8.78
N GLU A 177 -7.57 5.63 10.10
CA GLU A 177 -8.08 6.61 11.05
C GLU A 177 -7.09 7.78 11.21
N PRO A 178 -7.55 9.04 11.10
CA PRO A 178 -6.71 10.20 11.35
C PRO A 178 -6.28 10.27 12.81
N VAL A 179 -5.03 10.63 13.06
CA VAL A 179 -4.54 10.89 14.43
C VAL A 179 -4.97 12.30 14.82
N SER A 180 -5.66 12.43 15.95
CA SER A 180 -5.97 13.74 16.57
C SER A 180 -6.67 14.78 15.66
N GLY A 181 -7.35 14.33 14.59
CA GLY A 181 -8.07 15.19 13.66
C GLY A 181 -7.22 15.89 12.59
N SER A 182 -5.91 15.62 12.50
CA SER A 182 -5.08 16.07 11.39
C SER A 182 -5.17 15.09 10.20
N SER A 183 -5.21 15.63 8.98
CA SER A 183 -5.22 14.85 7.75
C SER A 183 -3.78 14.48 7.38
N ASN A 184 -3.40 13.30 7.84
CA ASN A 184 -2.04 12.78 7.92
C ASN A 184 -1.68 11.97 6.67
N TRP A 185 -1.76 12.60 5.50
CA TRP A 185 -1.49 11.96 4.23
C TRP A 185 -0.99 12.95 3.18
N ILE A 186 -0.23 12.43 2.21
CA ILE A 186 0.12 13.13 0.98
C ILE A 186 -0.56 12.48 -0.22
N THR A 187 -0.64 13.21 -1.33
CA THR A 187 -1.14 12.67 -2.59
C THR A 187 -0.33 13.16 -3.78
N TYR A 188 -0.23 12.32 -4.80
CA TYR A 188 0.34 12.65 -6.09
C TYR A 188 -0.27 11.78 -7.18
N GLU A 189 -0.19 12.23 -8.44
CA GLU A 189 -0.52 11.41 -9.60
C GLU A 189 0.70 10.61 -10.04
N GLY A 190 0.55 9.30 -10.19
CA GLY A 190 1.64 8.39 -10.48
C GLY A 190 1.21 7.19 -11.31
N ALA A 191 2.04 6.15 -11.28
CA ALA A 191 1.80 4.91 -11.98
C ALA A 191 1.50 3.77 -11.03
N LEU A 192 0.86 2.72 -11.55
CA LEU A 192 0.82 1.44 -10.86
C LEU A 192 2.25 0.87 -10.82
N THR A 193 2.61 0.23 -9.72
CA THR A 193 3.94 -0.37 -9.50
C THR A 193 4.00 -1.86 -9.85
N VAL A 194 2.94 -2.37 -10.48
CA VAL A 194 2.82 -3.74 -10.99
C VAL A 194 2.36 -3.65 -12.44
N GLU A 195 2.76 -4.62 -13.27
CA GLU A 195 2.30 -4.72 -14.66
C GLU A 195 0.76 -4.58 -14.75
N PRO A 196 0.22 -3.78 -15.70
CA PRO A 196 0.91 -3.16 -16.85
C PRO A 196 1.46 -1.74 -16.61
N TYR A 197 1.65 -1.31 -15.37
CA TYR A 197 2.20 0.00 -14.99
C TYR A 197 1.50 1.24 -15.59
N PRO A 198 0.15 1.32 -15.68
CA PRO A 198 -0.50 2.51 -16.21
C PRO A 198 -0.19 3.73 -15.34
N ASP A 199 0.01 4.90 -15.95
CA ASP A 199 0.41 6.15 -15.28
C ASP A 199 -0.79 7.04 -14.86
N ASN A 200 -1.90 6.40 -14.48
CA ASN A 200 -3.23 6.95 -14.19
C ASN A 200 -3.67 6.76 -12.72
N VAL A 201 -2.72 6.69 -11.80
CA VAL A 201 -2.99 6.39 -10.40
C VAL A 201 -3.00 7.65 -9.56
N LYS A 202 -4.05 7.86 -8.77
CA LYS A 202 -4.08 8.84 -7.68
C LYS A 202 -3.65 8.16 -6.37
N TRP A 203 -2.42 8.39 -5.96
CA TRP A 203 -1.85 7.86 -4.73
C TRP A 203 -2.25 8.69 -3.52
N ILE A 204 -2.52 8.02 -2.41
CA ILE A 204 -2.48 8.59 -1.06
C ILE A 204 -1.49 7.77 -0.26
N VAL A 205 -0.49 8.42 0.32
CA VAL A 205 0.46 7.79 1.25
C VAL A 205 0.22 8.39 2.63
N TYR A 206 -0.10 7.54 3.61
CA TYR A 206 -0.29 7.96 4.99
C TYR A 206 1.05 8.15 5.70
N ASP A 207 1.14 9.14 6.59
CA ASP A 207 2.34 9.38 7.40
C ASP A 207 2.48 8.45 8.61
N LYS A 208 1.39 7.78 9.01
CA LYS A 208 1.40 6.89 10.16
C LYS A 208 1.90 5.51 9.75
N PRO A 209 3.09 5.07 10.20
CA PRO A 209 3.56 3.73 9.90
C PRO A 209 2.82 2.67 10.73
N TYR A 210 2.78 1.44 10.22
CA TYR A 210 2.51 0.27 11.05
C TYR A 210 3.81 -0.40 11.51
N ALA A 211 3.79 -0.99 12.70
CA ALA A 211 4.89 -1.81 13.19
C ALA A 211 4.87 -3.19 12.52
N ILE A 212 6.06 -3.72 12.21
CA ILE A 212 6.25 -5.11 11.78
C ILE A 212 7.57 -5.63 12.33
N SER A 213 7.61 -6.87 12.81
CA SER A 213 8.85 -7.48 13.29
C SER A 213 9.61 -8.25 12.22
N HIS A 214 10.89 -8.55 12.48
CA HIS A 214 11.69 -9.44 11.64
C HIS A 214 10.99 -10.79 11.43
N ARG A 215 10.46 -11.38 12.52
CA ARG A 215 9.74 -12.66 12.49
C ARG A 215 8.51 -12.61 11.57
N GLN A 216 7.78 -11.50 11.63
CA GLN A 216 6.60 -11.27 10.79
C GLN A 216 7.00 -11.09 9.31
N LEU A 217 8.03 -10.31 9.02
CA LEU A 217 8.57 -10.17 7.65
C LEU A 217 9.06 -11.52 7.08
N ASP A 218 9.69 -12.35 7.91
CA ASP A 218 10.16 -13.66 7.48
C ASP A 218 9.04 -14.55 6.96
N VAL A 219 7.82 -14.48 7.51
CA VAL A 219 6.68 -15.24 6.96
C VAL A 219 6.44 -14.87 5.49
N PHE A 220 6.49 -13.59 5.14
CA PHE A 220 6.36 -13.16 3.74
C PHE A 220 7.53 -13.60 2.87
N ARG A 221 8.76 -13.55 3.39
CA ARG A 221 9.98 -14.02 2.69
C ARG A 221 9.96 -15.51 2.36
N HIS A 222 9.23 -16.32 3.12
CA HIS A 222 9.07 -17.75 2.89
C HIS A 222 7.99 -18.12 1.86
N LEU A 223 7.14 -17.17 1.45
CA LEU A 223 6.17 -17.40 0.38
C LEU A 223 6.90 -17.73 -0.92
N LYS A 224 6.37 -18.69 -1.68
CA LYS A 224 7.02 -19.17 -2.89
C LYS A 224 6.46 -18.52 -4.15
N ARG A 225 7.37 -18.31 -5.11
CA ARG A 225 7.05 -17.94 -6.50
C ARG A 225 6.65 -19.17 -7.31
N ALA A 226 6.22 -18.97 -8.55
CA ALA A 226 5.81 -20.05 -9.45
C ALA A 226 6.89 -21.10 -9.72
N ASP A 227 8.18 -20.73 -9.63
CA ASP A 227 9.32 -21.63 -9.79
C ASP A 227 9.72 -22.35 -8.47
N GLY A 228 8.96 -22.13 -7.39
CA GLY A 228 9.20 -22.71 -6.08
C GLY A 228 10.27 -22.00 -5.24
N THR A 229 10.88 -20.93 -5.76
CA THR A 229 11.86 -20.14 -5.01
C THR A 229 11.17 -19.20 -4.01
N PRO A 230 11.84 -18.84 -2.90
CA PRO A 230 11.29 -17.86 -1.96
C PRO A 230 11.12 -16.48 -2.60
N ASN A 231 10.06 -15.77 -2.24
CA ASN A 231 9.74 -14.46 -2.75
C ASN A 231 10.45 -13.38 -1.93
N LEU A 232 11.67 -13.05 -2.37
CA LEU A 232 12.60 -12.22 -1.60
C LEU A 232 12.83 -10.82 -2.19
N GLU A 233 12.27 -10.51 -3.36
CA GLU A 233 12.65 -9.29 -4.08
C GLU A 233 11.41 -8.58 -4.64
N HIS A 234 11.06 -7.45 -4.00
CA HIS A 234 10.02 -6.53 -4.44
C HIS A 234 10.37 -5.04 -4.22
N SER A 235 11.65 -4.70 -4.04
CA SER A 235 12.05 -3.29 -3.98
C SER A 235 12.17 -2.72 -5.40
N MET A 236 11.19 -1.92 -5.81
CA MET A 236 11.23 -1.15 -7.04
C MET A 236 12.33 -0.07 -6.99
N GLU A 237 12.95 0.20 -8.13
CA GLU A 237 13.79 1.37 -8.32
C GLU A 237 12.96 2.65 -8.14
N ILE A 238 13.53 3.65 -7.48
CA ILE A 238 12.85 4.93 -7.25
C ILE A 238 12.84 5.73 -8.53
N ALA A 239 11.65 6.14 -8.95
CA ALA A 239 11.47 6.92 -10.14
C ALA A 239 11.57 8.43 -9.87
N SER A 240 11.89 9.19 -10.92
CA SER A 240 11.87 10.64 -10.87
C SER A 240 10.46 11.18 -10.67
N LEU A 241 10.35 12.29 -9.91
CA LEU A 241 9.09 13.01 -9.77
C LEU A 241 8.63 13.65 -11.10
N SER A 242 9.52 13.76 -12.11
CA SER A 242 9.18 14.21 -13.47
C SER A 242 8.45 15.58 -13.51
N GLY A 243 8.82 16.49 -12.60
CA GLY A 243 8.21 17.83 -12.50
C GLY A 243 6.82 17.88 -11.85
N ARG A 244 6.30 16.74 -11.37
CA ARG A 244 5.07 16.71 -10.55
C ARG A 244 5.32 17.36 -9.18
N SER A 245 4.23 17.71 -8.50
CA SER A 245 4.27 18.10 -7.09
C SER A 245 3.57 17.06 -6.24
N ILE A 246 4.05 16.91 -5.01
CA ILE A 246 3.40 16.11 -3.98
C ILE A 246 2.59 17.07 -3.12
N TYR A 247 1.33 16.76 -2.89
CA TYR A 247 0.41 17.63 -2.17
C TYR A 247 0.10 17.08 -0.79
N LYS A 248 -0.07 17.98 0.18
CA LYS A 248 -0.66 17.66 1.49
C LYS A 248 -1.92 18.51 1.74
N PRO A 249 -2.88 18.03 2.54
CA PRO A 249 -3.99 18.83 3.00
C PRO A 249 -3.52 20.09 3.72
N LYS A 250 -4.15 21.22 3.41
CA LYS A 250 -3.87 22.50 4.08
C LYS A 250 -4.11 22.40 5.59
N GLY A 251 -3.12 22.83 6.38
CA GLY A 251 -3.15 22.68 7.84
C GLY A 251 -2.97 21.24 8.32
N GLY A 252 -2.75 20.28 7.42
CA GLY A 252 -2.27 18.95 7.75
C GLY A 252 -0.76 18.98 8.01
N GLU A 253 -0.36 18.30 9.06
CA GLU A 253 1.03 17.92 9.27
C GLU A 253 1.24 16.55 8.61
N PHE A 254 2.38 16.40 7.93
CA PHE A 254 2.86 15.09 7.48
C PHE A 254 4.01 14.77 8.41
N ASP A 255 3.67 14.16 9.55
CA ASP A 255 4.61 13.97 10.64
C ASP A 255 5.42 12.69 10.42
N THR A 256 6.74 12.84 10.40
CA THR A 256 7.68 11.73 10.20
C THR A 256 8.43 11.36 11.49
N ASP A 257 8.07 11.95 12.63
CA ASP A 257 8.71 11.68 13.91
C ASP A 257 8.58 10.21 14.30
N ASP A 258 7.47 9.56 13.96
CA ASP A 258 7.25 8.11 14.18
C ASP A 258 8.11 7.22 13.26
N PHE A 259 8.59 7.77 12.12
CA PHE A 259 9.59 7.15 11.26
C PHE A 259 11.01 7.31 11.85
N GLU A 260 11.34 8.48 12.38
CA GLU A 260 12.67 8.86 12.89
C GLU A 260 12.99 8.28 14.30
N HIS A 261 11.99 8.18 15.20
CA HIS A 261 12.19 7.86 16.62
C HIS A 261 12.75 6.46 16.93
N LYS A 262 13.09 5.62 15.94
CA LYS A 262 13.82 4.35 16.15
C LYS A 262 15.06 4.16 15.29
N LYS A 263 15.67 5.24 14.77
CA LYS A 263 17.06 5.21 14.29
C LYS A 263 18.08 4.80 15.39
N CYS A 264 17.71 4.92 16.67
CA CYS A 264 18.62 4.70 17.81
C CYS A 264 18.64 3.28 18.43
N MET A 265 17.95 2.28 17.87
CA MET A 265 17.94 0.92 18.46
C MET A 265 18.74 -0.13 17.64
N LEU A 266 19.46 0.30 16.61
CA LEU A 266 20.26 -0.59 15.75
C LEU A 266 21.76 -0.22 15.71
N LEU A 267 22.29 0.40 16.78
CA LEU A 267 23.73 0.49 17.04
C LEU A 267 24.14 -0.42 18.19
#